data_AF-A0A1B4PSX8-F1
#
_entry.id   AF-A0A1B4PSX8-F1
#
_cell.length_a   1.000
_cell.length_b   1.000
_cell.length_c   1.000
_cell.angle_alpha   90.00
_cell.angle_beta   90.00
_cell.angle_gamma   90.00
#
_symmetry.space_group_name_H-M   'P 1'
#
loop_
_entity.id
_entity.type
_entity.pdbx_description
1 polymer ?
#
loop_
_entity_poly.entity_id
_entity_poly.type
_entity_poly.pdbx_seq_one_letter_code
_entity_poly.pdbx_strand_id
1 'polypeptide(L)'
;MADPHFIEWARAHQKDALIPGALLEPRMPHDYIGAALVIRAALFFPHAADPAVRNEIAQCFEAYSVVASDRLTWLWQDGKREIPLKNGKLDPKVFTVGKSNEGLGVYVTSGEKAIDASFWEFRVSGLTARQEQHPDYGTNALTFSMPVLHVAEHPTVFQQLFVECARRLKVSSGYAGYAANLSYAQPEPNTPTEYWLSTRFSGLDVGDPIQNALHLRDKLKTVSWLTAINQQMLEKVGGIAALRNELPRDWFAFYDLDSGVAIQAGPRPESGASVDEKGTPVLPANYVIANHALKDVRVDSLWQLQIGLGGTQAPLYKSPAAGDRWLRRYDVPSDQLLAYKAAVLGLPALTPESVLADRL
;
A
#
# COMPACT_ATOMS: atom_id res chain seq x y z
N MET A 1 -17.13 -18.88 8.04
CA MET A 1 -17.89 -17.66 7.68
C MET A 1 -18.23 -16.93 8.97
N ALA A 2 -17.99 -15.62 9.04
CA ALA A 2 -18.39 -14.82 10.20
C ALA A 2 -19.92 -14.66 10.24
N ASP A 3 -20.48 -14.47 11.45
CA ASP A 3 -21.92 -14.27 11.67
C ASP A 3 -22.40 -13.01 10.90
N PRO A 4 -23.44 -13.11 10.05
CA PRO A 4 -24.01 -11.96 9.34
C PRO A 4 -24.36 -10.78 10.25
N HIS A 5 -24.86 -11.02 11.47
CA HIS A 5 -25.18 -9.94 12.42
C HIS A 5 -23.92 -9.23 12.92
N PHE A 6 -22.82 -9.97 13.11
CA PHE A 6 -21.53 -9.39 13.47
C PHE A 6 -20.95 -8.56 12.32
N ILE A 7 -21.10 -9.00 11.07
CA ILE A 7 -20.66 -8.24 9.89
C ILE A 7 -21.44 -6.93 9.77
N GLU A 8 -22.77 -6.96 9.91
CA GLU A 8 -23.59 -5.75 9.92
C GLU A 8 -23.22 -4.80 11.05
N TRP A 9 -22.99 -5.33 12.25
CA TRP A 9 -22.53 -4.54 13.40
C TRP A 9 -21.15 -3.90 13.12
N ALA A 10 -20.18 -4.68 12.63
CA ALA A 10 -18.84 -4.18 12.31
C ALA A 10 -18.87 -3.12 11.22
N ARG A 11 -19.77 -3.25 10.24
CA ARG A 11 -20.02 -2.24 9.20
C ARG A 11 -20.57 -0.94 9.79
N ALA A 12 -21.53 -1.04 10.72
CA ALA A 12 -22.12 0.11 11.38
C ALA A 12 -21.14 0.88 12.28
N HIS A 13 -20.19 0.18 12.90
CA HIS A 13 -19.23 0.76 13.87
C HIS A 13 -17.83 0.98 13.28
N GLN A 14 -17.65 0.82 11.97
CA GLN A 14 -16.33 0.95 11.33
C GLN A 14 -15.70 2.32 11.56
N LYS A 15 -16.51 3.39 11.66
CA LYS A 15 -16.01 4.74 11.94
C LYS A 15 -15.45 4.89 13.35
N ASP A 16 -15.85 4.04 14.29
CA ASP A 16 -15.30 4.04 15.65
C ASP A 16 -13.85 3.53 15.69
N ALA A 17 -13.38 2.89 14.61
CA ALA A 17 -12.00 2.47 14.43
C ALA A 17 -11.08 3.58 13.89
N LEU A 18 -11.60 4.78 13.60
CA LEU A 18 -10.79 5.94 13.26
C LEU A 18 -10.03 6.44 14.49
N ILE A 19 -8.75 6.75 14.32
CA ILE A 19 -7.88 7.11 15.44
C ILE A 19 -7.77 8.64 15.54
N PRO A 20 -8.04 9.24 16.72
CA PRO A 20 -7.90 10.67 16.92
C PRO A 20 -6.52 11.21 16.52
N GLY A 21 -6.53 12.43 15.99
CA GLY A 21 -5.36 13.20 15.61
C GLY A 21 -4.34 13.27 16.72
N ALA A 22 -3.07 13.07 16.38
CA ALA A 22 -1.93 13.27 17.27
C ALA A 22 -2.04 12.50 18.61
N LEU A 23 -2.65 11.31 18.61
CA LEU A 23 -2.97 10.52 19.81
C LEU A 23 -1.80 10.38 20.81
N LEU A 24 -0.57 10.27 20.29
CA LEU A 24 0.65 10.09 21.10
C LEU A 24 1.49 11.37 21.24
N GLU A 25 0.92 12.52 20.86
CA GLU A 25 1.54 13.85 20.93
C GLU A 25 0.64 14.81 21.76
N PRO A 26 0.71 14.78 23.11
CA PRO A 26 -0.28 15.42 23.99
C PRO A 26 -0.41 16.94 23.87
N ARG A 27 0.52 17.61 23.18
CA ARG A 27 0.53 19.08 23.01
C ARG A 27 -0.09 19.51 21.67
N MET A 28 -0.46 18.57 20.82
CA MET A 28 -1.03 18.84 19.51
C MET A 28 -2.57 18.81 19.57
N PRO A 29 -3.27 19.45 18.61
CA PRO A 29 -4.72 19.31 18.50
C PRO A 29 -5.13 17.85 18.26
N HIS A 30 -6.28 17.47 18.82
CA HIS A 30 -6.88 16.13 18.67
C HIS A 30 -8.26 16.17 18.02
N ASP A 31 -8.67 17.32 17.49
CA ASP A 31 -10.00 17.60 16.93
C ASP A 31 -10.15 17.20 15.45
N TYR A 32 -9.33 16.26 14.98
CA TYR A 32 -9.34 15.70 13.63
C TYR A 32 -9.03 14.21 13.69
N ILE A 33 -9.16 13.51 12.57
CA ILE A 33 -8.77 12.09 12.47
C ILE A 33 -7.32 11.99 12.02
N GLY A 34 -6.49 11.39 12.86
CA GLY A 34 -5.05 11.27 12.66
C GLY A 34 -4.64 10.08 11.82
N ALA A 35 -5.32 8.95 12.00
CA ALA A 35 -5.03 7.72 11.29
C ALA A 35 -6.27 6.83 11.06
N ALA A 36 -6.24 6.06 9.98
CA ALA A 36 -7.22 5.04 9.66
C ALA A 36 -6.52 3.73 9.23
N LEU A 37 -6.90 2.60 9.83
CA LEU A 37 -6.39 1.28 9.44
C LEU A 37 -7.11 0.79 8.18
N VAL A 38 -6.35 0.49 7.13
CA VAL A 38 -6.86 0.20 5.79
C VAL A 38 -6.13 -0.98 5.14
N ILE A 39 -6.67 -1.45 4.01
CA ILE A 39 -5.85 -2.12 3.00
C ILE A 39 -5.45 -1.06 1.96
N ARG A 40 -4.16 -0.88 1.74
CA ARG A 40 -3.59 0.12 0.82
C ARG A 40 -2.73 -0.55 -0.23
N ALA A 41 -2.89 -0.12 -1.47
CA ALA A 41 -1.97 -0.40 -2.57
C ALA A 41 -0.99 0.77 -2.71
N ALA A 42 0.26 0.44 -3.03
CA ALA A 42 1.30 1.37 -3.44
C ALA A 42 1.95 0.84 -4.72
N LEU A 43 1.85 1.61 -5.79
CA LEU A 43 2.36 1.29 -7.12
C LEU A 43 3.41 2.34 -7.51
N PHE A 44 4.58 1.88 -7.95
CA PHE A 44 5.69 2.71 -8.38
C PHE A 44 5.89 2.54 -9.89
N PHE A 45 5.86 3.64 -10.64
CA PHE A 45 5.77 3.59 -12.09
C PHE A 45 6.51 4.75 -12.77
N PRO A 46 7.02 4.55 -13.99
CA PRO A 46 7.74 5.59 -14.71
C PRO A 46 6.81 6.58 -15.44
N HIS A 47 7.34 7.74 -15.82
CA HIS A 47 6.80 8.65 -16.83
C HIS A 47 5.44 9.29 -16.51
N ALA A 48 5.17 9.64 -15.25
CA ALA A 48 3.91 10.31 -14.87
C ALA A 48 3.67 11.67 -15.56
N ALA A 49 4.71 12.30 -16.11
CA ALA A 49 4.59 13.54 -16.89
C ALA A 49 4.15 13.31 -18.35
N ASP A 50 4.16 12.07 -18.84
CA ASP A 50 3.68 11.69 -20.18
C ASP A 50 2.13 11.77 -20.22
N PRO A 51 1.53 12.50 -21.18
CA PRO A 51 0.09 12.54 -21.37
C PRO A 51 -0.59 11.17 -21.49
N ALA A 52 0.06 10.18 -22.12
CA ALA A 52 -0.49 8.83 -22.22
C ALA A 52 -0.58 8.15 -20.84
N VAL A 53 0.46 8.30 -20.01
CA VAL A 53 0.45 7.77 -18.64
C VAL A 53 -0.57 8.51 -17.77
N ARG A 54 -0.74 9.82 -17.96
CA ARG A 54 -1.79 10.60 -17.29
C ARG A 54 -3.20 10.10 -17.61
N ASN A 55 -3.44 9.69 -18.86
CA ASN A 55 -4.71 9.06 -19.23
C ASN A 55 -4.90 7.69 -18.56
N GLU A 56 -3.84 6.91 -18.39
CA GLU A 56 -3.92 5.64 -17.65
C GLU A 56 -4.16 5.86 -16.16
N ILE A 57 -3.55 6.89 -15.54
CA ILE A 57 -3.86 7.31 -14.17
C ILE A 57 -5.34 7.69 -14.03
N ALA A 58 -5.88 8.45 -14.99
CA ALA A 58 -7.29 8.82 -14.99
C ALA A 58 -8.20 7.58 -15.07
N GLN A 59 -7.86 6.59 -15.90
CA GLN A 59 -8.60 5.32 -16.00
C GLN A 59 -8.51 4.50 -14.70
N CYS A 60 -7.36 4.50 -14.03
CA CYS A 60 -7.21 3.89 -12.70
C CYS A 60 -8.14 4.54 -11.68
N PHE A 61 -8.23 5.87 -11.69
CA PHE A 61 -9.14 6.60 -10.82
C PHE A 61 -10.61 6.34 -11.17
N GLU A 62 -10.97 6.29 -12.45
CA GLU A 62 -12.34 5.95 -12.88
C GLU A 62 -12.77 4.60 -12.31
N ALA A 63 -11.94 3.56 -12.47
CA ALA A 63 -12.20 2.24 -11.92
C ALA A 63 -12.33 2.27 -10.38
N TYR A 64 -11.43 2.97 -9.70
CA TYR A 64 -11.51 3.14 -8.24
C TYR A 64 -12.77 3.89 -7.80
N SER A 65 -13.17 4.93 -8.53
CA SER A 65 -14.34 5.78 -8.22
C SER A 65 -15.66 5.02 -8.31
N VAL A 66 -15.74 3.99 -9.18
CA VAL A 66 -16.90 3.09 -9.23
C VAL A 66 -17.06 2.33 -7.90
N VAL A 67 -15.95 1.86 -7.33
CA VAL A 67 -15.95 1.10 -6.06
C VAL A 67 -16.18 2.03 -4.87
N ALA A 68 -15.48 3.17 -4.84
CA ALA A 68 -15.63 4.18 -3.80
C ALA A 68 -17.04 4.82 -3.83
N SER A 69 -17.68 4.86 -5.00
CA SER A 69 -19.02 5.39 -5.22
C SER A 69 -19.14 6.86 -4.77
N ASP A 70 -20.11 7.20 -3.94
CA ASP A 70 -20.37 8.55 -3.45
C ASP A 70 -19.54 8.96 -2.22
N ARG A 71 -18.62 8.09 -1.75
CA ARG A 71 -17.92 8.26 -0.46
C ARG A 71 -16.80 9.30 -0.47
N LEU A 72 -16.33 9.72 -1.64
CA LEU A 72 -15.23 10.69 -1.75
C LEU A 72 -15.76 12.11 -1.46
N THR A 73 -15.07 12.86 -0.61
CA THR A 73 -15.55 14.13 -0.07
C THR A 73 -14.63 15.30 -0.35
N TRP A 74 -13.33 15.06 -0.54
CA TRP A 74 -12.35 16.14 -0.73
C TRP A 74 -11.34 15.83 -1.83
N LEU A 75 -10.98 16.88 -2.58
CA LEU A 75 -9.90 16.90 -3.56
C LEU A 75 -8.81 17.87 -3.11
N TRP A 76 -7.56 17.41 -3.16
CA TRP A 76 -6.35 18.18 -2.98
C TRP A 76 -5.52 18.15 -4.27
N GLN A 77 -4.93 19.29 -4.61
CA GLN A 77 -4.03 19.43 -5.76
C GLN A 77 -2.86 20.34 -5.39
N ASP A 78 -1.70 20.11 -6.01
CA ASP A 78 -0.51 20.94 -5.77
C ASP A 78 -0.78 22.43 -5.96
N GLY A 79 -0.39 23.22 -4.96
CA GLY A 79 -0.49 24.68 -4.99
C GLY A 79 -1.93 25.23 -4.96
N LYS A 80 -2.95 24.38 -4.76
CA LYS A 80 -4.35 24.78 -4.68
C LYS A 80 -4.92 24.51 -3.29
N ARG A 81 -5.99 25.24 -2.95
CA ARG A 81 -6.82 24.91 -1.79
C ARG A 81 -7.61 23.64 -2.06
N GLU A 82 -7.89 22.91 -1.00
CA GLU A 82 -8.78 21.77 -0.99
C GLU A 82 -10.18 22.14 -1.49
N ILE A 83 -10.82 21.23 -2.22
CA ILE A 83 -12.13 21.43 -2.83
C ILE A 83 -13.07 20.32 -2.34
N PRO A 84 -14.24 20.66 -1.77
CA PRO A 84 -15.23 19.66 -1.43
C PRO A 84 -15.86 19.05 -2.69
N LEU A 85 -16.03 17.74 -2.69
CA LEU A 85 -16.68 16.98 -3.75
C LEU A 85 -18.16 16.80 -3.45
N LYS A 86 -19.01 16.90 -4.48
CA LYS A 86 -20.45 16.63 -4.36
C LYS A 86 -20.74 15.22 -4.81
N ASN A 87 -21.29 14.39 -3.91
CA ASN A 87 -21.70 13.01 -4.17
C ASN A 87 -20.56 12.12 -4.73
N GLY A 88 -19.33 12.27 -4.23
CA GLY A 88 -18.18 11.51 -4.70
C GLY A 88 -17.69 11.80 -6.12
N LYS A 89 -18.32 12.74 -6.84
CA LYS A 89 -18.03 12.99 -8.25
C LYS A 89 -16.80 13.88 -8.42
N LEU A 90 -15.84 13.39 -9.20
CA LEU A 90 -14.66 14.12 -9.64
C LEU A 90 -14.43 13.87 -11.14
N ASP A 91 -14.20 14.93 -11.91
CA ASP A 91 -13.84 14.80 -13.32
C ASP A 91 -12.41 14.25 -13.45
N PRO A 92 -12.20 13.07 -14.08
CA PRO A 92 -10.88 12.46 -14.26
C PRO A 92 -9.89 13.34 -15.05
N LYS A 93 -10.36 14.39 -15.74
CA LYS A 93 -9.49 15.40 -16.35
C LYS A 93 -8.54 16.07 -15.36
N VAL A 94 -8.84 16.02 -14.05
CA VAL A 94 -7.91 16.50 -13.02
C VAL A 94 -6.51 15.88 -13.13
N PHE A 95 -6.41 14.65 -13.64
CA PHE A 95 -5.12 13.95 -13.84
C PHE A 95 -4.44 14.28 -15.17
N THR A 96 -5.18 14.78 -16.15
CA THR A 96 -4.68 15.05 -17.52
C THR A 96 -4.43 16.53 -17.79
N VAL A 97 -4.97 17.43 -16.95
CA VAL A 97 -4.75 18.87 -17.02
C VAL A 97 -3.31 19.23 -16.63
N GLY A 98 -2.70 20.15 -17.37
CA GLY A 98 -1.33 20.62 -17.17
C GLY A 98 -0.55 20.67 -18.49
N LYS A 99 0.64 21.25 -18.48
CA LYS A 99 1.54 21.16 -19.63
C LYS A 99 2.23 19.81 -19.65
N SER A 100 2.64 19.35 -20.84
CA SER A 100 3.57 18.22 -20.93
C SER A 100 4.83 18.53 -20.12
N ASN A 101 5.39 17.50 -19.48
CA ASN A 101 6.58 17.57 -18.63
C ASN A 101 6.39 18.17 -17.22
N GLU A 102 5.20 18.67 -16.87
CA GLU A 102 4.91 19.11 -15.49
C GLU A 102 4.70 17.91 -14.54
N GLY A 103 4.95 18.12 -13.25
CA GLY A 103 4.62 17.16 -12.20
C GLY A 103 3.11 17.05 -11.98
N LEU A 104 2.70 16.12 -11.12
CA LEU A 104 1.30 15.85 -10.81
C LEU A 104 1.14 15.42 -9.35
N GLY A 105 0.59 16.29 -8.51
CA GLY A 105 0.09 15.94 -7.17
C GLY A 105 -1.43 16.03 -7.11
N VAL A 106 -2.08 14.89 -6.91
CA VAL A 106 -3.53 14.80 -6.70
C VAL A 106 -3.80 13.85 -5.55
N TYR A 107 -4.65 14.26 -4.61
CA TYR A 107 -5.10 13.42 -3.51
C TYR A 107 -6.62 13.58 -3.32
N VAL A 108 -7.32 12.45 -3.28
CA VAL A 108 -8.77 12.39 -3.11
C VAL A 108 -9.06 11.52 -1.89
N THR A 109 -9.90 12.01 -0.98
CA THR A 109 -10.14 11.36 0.33
C THR A 109 -11.61 11.40 0.72
N SER A 110 -11.99 10.54 1.66
CA SER A 110 -13.34 10.39 2.22
C SER A 110 -13.48 10.97 3.64
N GLY A 111 -12.53 11.81 4.07
CA GLY A 111 -12.55 12.46 5.38
C GLY A 111 -13.78 13.36 5.57
N GLU A 112 -14.26 13.49 6.80
CA GLU A 112 -15.36 14.42 7.11
C GLU A 112 -14.86 15.86 6.95
N LYS A 113 -13.72 16.17 7.57
CA LYS A 113 -12.91 17.37 7.30
C LYS A 113 -11.87 17.04 6.24
N ALA A 114 -11.45 18.05 5.49
CA ALA A 114 -10.41 17.87 4.47
C ALA A 114 -9.08 17.35 5.05
N ILE A 115 -8.80 17.69 6.31
CA ILE A 115 -7.59 17.30 7.04
C ILE A 115 -7.67 15.89 7.65
N ASP A 116 -8.85 15.26 7.68
CA ASP A 116 -9.02 13.97 8.32
C ASP A 116 -8.36 12.86 7.49
N ALA A 117 -7.65 11.94 8.16
CA ALA A 117 -7.35 10.65 7.57
C ALA A 117 -8.66 9.90 7.31
N SER A 118 -8.70 9.05 6.29
CA SER A 118 -9.92 8.29 5.97
C SER A 118 -9.64 6.91 5.40
N PHE A 119 -10.70 6.10 5.24
CA PHE A 119 -10.56 4.74 4.72
C PHE A 119 -10.44 4.67 3.19
N TRP A 120 -11.12 5.58 2.48
CA TRP A 120 -11.13 5.63 1.02
C TRP A 120 -10.25 6.78 0.57
N GLU A 121 -9.12 6.44 -0.03
CA GLU A 121 -8.18 7.42 -0.56
C GLU A 121 -7.64 6.99 -1.92
N PHE A 122 -7.38 7.96 -2.78
CA PHE A 122 -6.63 7.79 -4.03
C PHE A 122 -5.64 8.95 -4.15
N ARG A 123 -4.35 8.65 -4.26
CA ARG A 123 -3.27 9.63 -4.31
C ARG A 123 -2.31 9.32 -5.44
N VAL A 124 -1.86 10.36 -6.13
CA VAL A 124 -0.83 10.29 -7.15
C VAL A 124 0.19 11.39 -6.89
N SER A 125 1.47 11.03 -6.96
CA SER A 125 2.58 11.97 -7.02
C SER A 125 3.47 11.61 -8.21
N GLY A 126 3.49 12.48 -9.20
CA GLY A 126 4.29 12.39 -10.41
C GLY A 126 5.36 13.48 -10.44
N LEU A 127 6.59 13.07 -10.74
CA LEU A 127 7.71 13.95 -11.00
C LEU A 127 7.52 14.68 -12.34
N THR A 128 8.17 15.84 -12.48
CA THR A 128 8.38 16.44 -13.81
C THR A 128 9.28 15.53 -14.66
N ALA A 129 9.18 15.64 -15.99
CA ALA A 129 10.04 14.86 -16.88
C ALA A 129 11.54 15.12 -16.63
N ARG A 130 11.90 16.36 -16.27
CA ARG A 130 13.29 16.72 -15.92
C ARG A 130 13.76 16.07 -14.63
N GLN A 131 12.90 16.04 -13.59
CA GLN A 131 13.25 15.39 -12.32
C GLN A 131 13.46 13.90 -12.52
N GLU A 132 12.58 13.23 -13.26
CA GLU A 132 12.68 11.78 -13.46
C GLU A 132 13.95 11.36 -14.22
N GLN A 133 14.48 12.20 -15.11
CA GLN A 133 15.76 11.96 -15.80
C GLN A 133 16.99 12.09 -14.90
N HIS A 134 16.86 12.73 -13.73
CA HIS A 134 17.98 12.92 -12.83
C HIS A 134 18.24 11.65 -12.00
N PRO A 135 19.49 11.13 -11.95
CA PRO A 135 19.79 9.88 -11.26
C PRO A 135 19.37 9.85 -9.79
N ASP A 136 19.55 10.97 -9.09
CA ASP A 136 19.24 11.10 -7.64
C ASP A 136 17.75 11.25 -7.32
N TYR A 137 16.91 11.47 -8.31
CA TYR A 137 15.46 11.39 -8.12
C TYR A 137 15.01 9.93 -8.23
N GLY A 138 13.87 9.61 -7.63
CA GLY A 138 13.31 8.26 -7.71
C GLY A 138 12.34 8.10 -8.86
N THR A 139 11.15 7.61 -8.52
CA THR A 139 10.06 7.34 -9.46
C THR A 139 8.75 7.94 -8.94
N ASN A 140 7.67 7.71 -9.68
CA ASN A 140 6.33 8.21 -9.37
C ASN A 140 5.60 7.18 -8.51
N ALA A 141 4.57 7.62 -7.79
CA ALA A 141 3.77 6.73 -6.96
C ALA A 141 2.27 7.00 -7.12
N LEU A 142 1.52 5.91 -7.16
CA LEU A 142 0.06 5.89 -7.07
C LEU A 142 -0.32 5.01 -5.89
N THR A 143 -1.17 5.52 -5.00
CA THR A 143 -1.72 4.74 -3.90
C THR A 143 -3.24 4.82 -3.89
N PHE A 144 -3.90 3.72 -3.57
CA PHE A 144 -5.31 3.74 -3.24
C PHE A 144 -5.57 2.84 -2.04
N SER A 145 -6.65 3.10 -1.31
CA SER A 145 -6.98 2.35 -0.11
C SER A 145 -8.47 2.14 0.06
N MET A 146 -8.81 1.09 0.80
CA MET A 146 -10.17 0.73 1.13
C MET A 146 -10.26 0.28 2.59
N PRO A 147 -11.45 0.38 3.21
CA PRO A 147 -11.66 -0.17 4.54
C PRO A 147 -11.38 -1.67 4.57
N VAL A 148 -10.74 -2.15 5.65
CA VAL A 148 -10.39 -3.57 5.84
C VAL A 148 -11.60 -4.49 5.66
N LEU A 149 -12.76 -4.09 6.20
CA LEU A 149 -13.99 -4.88 6.09
C LEU A 149 -14.46 -5.02 4.63
N HIS A 150 -14.37 -3.95 3.83
CA HIS A 150 -14.77 -4.00 2.43
C HIS A 150 -13.90 -4.99 1.64
N VAL A 151 -12.58 -4.98 1.88
CA VAL A 151 -11.66 -5.94 1.23
C VAL A 151 -11.87 -7.36 1.75
N ALA A 152 -12.24 -7.55 3.01
CA ALA A 152 -12.56 -8.87 3.54
C ALA A 152 -13.82 -9.49 2.90
N GLU A 153 -14.81 -8.66 2.57
CA GLU A 153 -16.06 -9.07 1.90
C GLU A 153 -15.90 -9.20 0.38
N HIS A 154 -15.05 -8.36 -0.21
CA HIS A 154 -14.86 -8.25 -1.65
C HIS A 154 -13.38 -8.26 -2.05
N PRO A 155 -12.61 -9.32 -1.72
CA PRO A 155 -11.16 -9.34 -1.95
C PRO A 155 -10.81 -9.17 -3.43
N THR A 156 -11.58 -9.80 -4.32
CA THR A 156 -11.34 -9.77 -5.78
C THR A 156 -11.49 -8.38 -6.37
N VAL A 157 -12.33 -7.51 -5.81
CA VAL A 157 -12.46 -6.11 -6.25
C VAL A 157 -11.15 -5.36 -6.03
N PHE A 158 -10.53 -5.53 -4.86
CA PHE A 158 -9.25 -4.90 -4.54
C PHE A 158 -8.11 -5.49 -5.40
N GLN A 159 -8.09 -6.82 -5.55
CA GLN A 159 -7.09 -7.52 -6.36
C GLN A 159 -7.15 -7.08 -7.83
N GLN A 160 -8.35 -6.99 -8.40
CA GLN A 160 -8.57 -6.56 -9.76
C GLN A 160 -8.07 -5.13 -9.98
N LEU A 161 -8.42 -4.19 -9.10
CA LEU A 161 -7.90 -2.83 -9.18
C LEU A 161 -6.37 -2.78 -9.10
N PHE A 162 -5.76 -3.55 -8.19
CA PHE A 162 -4.30 -3.61 -8.08
C PHE A 162 -3.65 -4.10 -9.38
N VAL A 163 -4.12 -5.23 -9.91
CA VAL A 163 -3.56 -5.85 -11.13
C VAL A 163 -3.78 -4.97 -12.35
N GLU A 164 -4.99 -4.43 -12.54
CA GLU A 164 -5.30 -3.56 -13.67
C GLU A 164 -4.51 -2.27 -13.63
N CYS A 165 -4.45 -1.59 -12.48
CA CYS A 165 -3.66 -0.36 -12.35
C CYS A 165 -2.16 -0.64 -12.56
N ALA A 166 -1.66 -1.76 -12.02
CA ALA A 166 -0.27 -2.16 -12.20
C ALA A 166 0.08 -2.39 -13.67
N ARG A 167 -0.81 -3.08 -14.40
CA ARG A 167 -0.66 -3.36 -15.84
C ARG A 167 -0.70 -2.07 -16.68
N ARG A 168 -1.70 -1.21 -16.44
CA ARG A 168 -1.87 0.07 -17.15
C ARG A 168 -0.68 1.00 -17.01
N LEU A 169 -0.17 1.11 -15.78
CA LEU A 169 0.95 2.00 -15.46
C LEU A 169 2.32 1.38 -15.75
N LYS A 170 2.37 0.11 -16.16
CA LYS A 170 3.62 -0.63 -16.38
C LYS A 170 4.58 -0.48 -15.20
N VAL A 171 4.07 -0.81 -14.02
CA VAL A 171 4.77 -0.54 -12.75
C VAL A 171 6.17 -1.17 -12.72
N SER A 172 7.14 -0.43 -12.15
CA SER A 172 8.43 -1.00 -11.79
C SER A 172 8.27 -1.99 -10.64
N SER A 173 7.58 -1.57 -9.58
CA SER A 173 7.24 -2.41 -8.44
C SER A 173 5.97 -1.92 -7.76
N GLY A 174 5.40 -2.74 -6.89
CA GLY A 174 4.27 -2.35 -6.08
C GLY A 174 3.93 -3.38 -5.02
N TYR A 175 3.13 -2.99 -4.05
CA TYR A 175 2.66 -3.90 -3.01
C TYR A 175 1.29 -3.44 -2.49
N ALA A 176 0.53 -4.36 -1.92
CA ALA A 176 -0.71 -4.02 -1.23
C ALA A 176 -0.99 -4.93 -0.03
N GLY A 177 -1.56 -4.36 1.03
CA GLY A 177 -1.92 -5.06 2.27
C GLY A 177 -2.30 -4.09 3.37
N TYR A 178 -2.17 -4.52 4.64
CA TYR A 178 -2.47 -3.67 5.78
C TYR A 178 -1.58 -2.43 5.79
N ALA A 179 -2.18 -1.26 6.05
CA ALA A 179 -1.47 0.00 6.20
C ALA A 179 -2.27 0.96 7.10
N ALA A 180 -1.63 2.06 7.51
CA ALA A 180 -2.32 3.20 8.08
C ALA A 180 -2.33 4.36 7.09
N ASN A 181 -3.51 4.89 6.76
CA ASN A 181 -3.61 6.21 6.17
C ASN A 181 -3.44 7.22 7.30
N LEU A 182 -2.54 8.17 7.12
CA LEU A 182 -2.35 9.29 8.05
C LEU A 182 -3.03 10.52 7.48
N SER A 183 -3.37 11.47 8.34
CA SER A 183 -3.85 12.79 7.91
C SER A 183 -2.87 13.39 6.92
N TYR A 184 -3.34 13.67 5.70
CA TYR A 184 -2.50 14.25 4.66
C TYR A 184 -1.97 15.64 5.02
N ALA A 185 -2.79 16.43 5.74
CA ALA A 185 -2.44 17.78 6.14
C ALA A 185 -1.59 17.83 7.43
N GLN A 186 -1.61 16.76 8.24
CA GLN A 186 -0.91 16.66 9.52
C GLN A 186 -0.26 15.27 9.69
N PRO A 187 0.64 14.82 8.81
CA PRO A 187 1.18 13.47 8.89
C PRO A 187 2.16 13.32 10.06
N GLU A 188 3.02 14.31 10.33
CA GLU A 188 4.10 14.19 11.31
C GLU A 188 3.64 13.88 12.74
N PRO A 189 2.60 14.56 13.29
CA PRO A 189 2.07 14.26 14.62
C PRO A 189 1.44 12.87 14.74
N ASN A 190 1.13 12.21 13.61
CA ASN A 190 0.46 10.92 13.56
C ASN A 190 1.39 9.75 13.25
N THR A 191 2.63 10.00 12.83
CA THR A 191 3.62 8.95 12.61
C THR A 191 3.90 8.07 13.85
N PRO A 192 3.84 8.56 15.11
CA PRO A 192 3.97 7.68 16.26
C PRO A 192 2.83 6.64 16.36
N THR A 193 1.63 7.00 15.94
CA THR A 193 0.48 6.08 15.90
C THR A 193 0.72 4.97 14.89
N GLU A 194 1.23 5.29 13.70
CA GLU A 194 1.63 4.27 12.70
C GLU A 194 2.73 3.36 13.23
N TYR A 195 3.74 3.91 13.93
CA TYR A 195 4.78 3.12 14.60
C TYR A 195 4.16 2.17 15.63
N TRP A 196 3.27 2.68 16.48
CA TRP A 196 2.62 1.86 17.50
C TRP A 196 1.78 0.73 16.88
N LEU A 197 1.10 0.97 15.76
CA LEU A 197 0.39 -0.05 15.00
C LEU A 197 1.35 -1.10 14.42
N SER A 198 2.48 -0.70 13.83
CA SER A 198 3.43 -1.64 13.23
C SER A 198 4.08 -2.57 14.26
N THR A 199 4.18 -2.16 15.52
CA THR A 199 4.64 -3.05 16.61
C THR A 199 3.61 -4.11 17.01
N ARG A 200 2.35 -4.00 16.55
CA ARG A 200 1.26 -4.96 16.79
C ARG A 200 0.91 -5.79 15.56
N PHE A 201 1.18 -5.25 14.38
CA PHE A 201 0.83 -5.83 13.09
C PHE A 201 2.08 -5.92 12.21
N SER A 202 2.74 -7.08 12.17
CA SER A 202 3.95 -7.24 11.33
C SER A 202 3.66 -7.11 9.83
N GLY A 203 2.40 -7.34 9.42
CA GLY A 203 1.89 -7.16 8.07
C GLY A 203 1.63 -5.71 7.67
N LEU A 204 1.71 -4.75 8.59
CA LEU A 204 1.44 -3.34 8.33
C LEU A 204 2.58 -2.69 7.53
N ASP A 205 2.25 -2.06 6.41
CA ASP A 205 3.12 -1.12 5.70
C ASP A 205 3.37 0.14 6.54
N VAL A 206 4.61 0.65 6.50
CA VAL A 206 5.02 1.82 7.28
C VAL A 206 5.65 2.88 6.39
N GLY A 207 5.27 4.13 6.62
CA GLY A 207 5.80 5.31 5.95
C GLY A 207 5.00 5.70 4.71
N ASP A 208 5.24 6.91 4.21
CA ASP A 208 4.55 7.45 3.03
C ASP A 208 5.13 6.84 1.74
N PRO A 209 4.35 6.05 0.96
CA PRO A 209 4.81 5.53 -0.33
C PRO A 209 5.33 6.62 -1.27
N ILE A 210 4.79 7.85 -1.22
CA ILE A 210 5.26 8.94 -2.09
C ILE A 210 6.64 9.44 -1.71
N GLN A 211 6.98 9.49 -0.43
CA GLN A 211 8.35 9.79 0.01
C GLN A 211 9.30 8.63 -0.34
N ASN A 212 8.84 7.40 -0.15
CA ASN A 212 9.64 6.20 -0.47
C ASN A 212 9.95 6.08 -1.98
N ALA A 213 9.07 6.60 -2.84
CA ALA A 213 9.25 6.55 -4.29
C ALA A 213 10.58 7.15 -4.76
N LEU A 214 11.17 8.07 -3.99
CA LEU A 214 12.50 8.65 -4.22
C LEU A 214 13.64 7.63 -4.32
N HIS A 215 13.45 6.41 -3.83
CA HIS A 215 14.47 5.36 -3.79
C HIS A 215 14.04 4.04 -4.48
N LEU A 216 12.87 4.01 -5.12
CA LEU A 216 12.23 2.77 -5.57
C LEU A 216 12.14 2.61 -7.09
N ARG A 217 12.88 3.40 -7.87
CA ARG A 217 12.87 3.36 -9.35
C ARG A 217 12.99 1.95 -9.91
N ASP A 218 13.97 1.19 -9.42
CA ASP A 218 14.30 -0.16 -9.89
C ASP A 218 14.40 -1.17 -8.73
N LYS A 219 13.66 -0.92 -7.65
CA LYS A 219 13.72 -1.71 -6.42
C LYS A 219 12.34 -1.96 -5.84
N LEU A 220 12.23 -3.07 -5.11
CA LEU A 220 11.06 -3.41 -4.32
C LEU A 220 11.24 -2.89 -2.88
N LYS A 221 10.22 -2.25 -2.30
CA LYS A 221 10.27 -1.86 -0.88
C LYS A 221 10.09 -3.08 0.04
N THR A 222 9.01 -3.81 -0.16
CA THR A 222 8.57 -4.92 0.71
C THR A 222 7.66 -5.84 -0.09
N VAL A 223 7.47 -7.06 0.42
CA VAL A 223 6.35 -7.92 0.01
C VAL A 223 5.15 -7.68 0.92
N SER A 224 3.98 -8.05 0.43
CA SER A 224 2.70 -8.01 1.13
C SER A 224 1.70 -8.97 0.46
N TRP A 225 0.41 -8.92 0.83
CA TRP A 225 -0.67 -9.71 0.22
C TRP A 225 -0.60 -9.74 -1.30
N LEU A 226 -0.47 -8.57 -1.92
CA LEU A 226 -0.18 -8.44 -3.35
C LEU A 226 1.19 -7.79 -3.51
N THR A 227 1.99 -8.27 -4.44
CA THR A 227 3.32 -7.74 -4.76
C THR A 227 3.52 -7.75 -6.27
N ALA A 228 3.86 -6.61 -6.86
CA ALA A 228 4.17 -6.48 -8.28
C ALA A 228 5.65 -6.19 -8.47
N ILE A 229 6.26 -6.83 -9.48
CA ILE A 229 7.63 -6.58 -9.92
C ILE A 229 7.67 -6.54 -11.44
N ASN A 230 8.48 -5.65 -12.00
CA ASN A 230 8.69 -5.59 -13.45
C ASN A 230 9.55 -6.75 -13.97
N GLN A 231 9.67 -6.83 -15.29
CA GLN A 231 10.43 -7.86 -15.99
C GLN A 231 11.91 -7.91 -15.56
N GLN A 232 12.55 -6.75 -15.36
CA GLN A 232 13.95 -6.69 -14.95
C GLN A 232 14.17 -7.30 -13.55
N MET A 233 13.27 -7.02 -12.60
CA MET A 233 13.31 -7.63 -11.27
C MET A 233 12.97 -9.11 -11.33
N LEU A 234 11.99 -9.49 -12.16
CA LEU A 234 11.61 -10.89 -12.38
C LEU A 234 12.80 -11.72 -12.91
N GLU A 235 13.57 -11.19 -13.85
CA GLU A 235 14.78 -11.84 -14.36
C GLU A 235 15.87 -11.99 -13.29
N LYS A 236 16.07 -10.97 -12.45
CA LYS A 236 17.05 -11.02 -11.35
C LYS A 236 16.76 -12.12 -10.32
N VAL A 237 15.48 -12.47 -10.13
CA VAL A 237 15.07 -13.56 -9.23
C VAL A 237 14.90 -14.91 -9.95
N GLY A 238 15.40 -15.04 -11.18
CA GLY A 238 15.41 -16.29 -11.95
C GLY A 238 14.15 -16.56 -12.78
N GLY A 239 13.26 -15.58 -12.91
CA GLY A 239 12.07 -15.66 -13.75
C GLY A 239 10.87 -16.36 -13.09
N ILE A 240 9.76 -16.43 -13.82
CA ILE A 240 8.48 -16.97 -13.30
C ILE A 240 8.57 -18.45 -12.90
N ALA A 241 9.40 -19.24 -13.60
CA ALA A 241 9.60 -20.65 -13.27
C ALA A 241 10.31 -20.83 -11.92
N ALA A 242 11.32 -20.02 -11.62
CA ALA A 242 12.00 -20.02 -10.33
C ALA A 242 11.03 -19.62 -9.21
N LEU A 243 10.25 -18.56 -9.41
CA LEU A 243 9.24 -18.13 -8.43
C LEU A 243 8.19 -19.21 -8.15
N ARG A 244 7.70 -19.91 -9.18
CA ARG A 244 6.72 -21.00 -9.01
C ARG A 244 7.28 -22.22 -8.27
N ASN A 245 8.58 -22.45 -8.33
CA ASN A 245 9.23 -23.50 -7.54
C ASN A 245 9.31 -23.13 -6.05
N GLU A 246 9.52 -21.85 -5.74
CA GLU A 246 9.60 -21.36 -4.37
C GLU A 246 8.24 -21.05 -3.73
N LEU A 247 7.25 -20.69 -4.54
CA LEU A 247 5.92 -20.21 -4.13
C LEU A 247 4.82 -21.14 -4.68
N PRO A 248 4.34 -22.13 -3.89
CA PRO A 248 3.42 -23.14 -4.39
C PRO A 248 2.03 -22.58 -4.74
N ARG A 249 1.45 -23.09 -5.84
CA ARG A 249 0.20 -22.57 -6.44
C ARG A 249 -1.04 -22.64 -5.56
N ASP A 250 -1.03 -23.51 -4.55
CA ASP A 250 -2.15 -23.64 -3.62
C ASP A 250 -2.24 -22.43 -2.67
N TRP A 251 -1.15 -21.70 -2.43
CA TRP A 251 -1.12 -20.51 -1.57
C TRP A 251 -0.70 -19.23 -2.29
N PHE A 252 -0.16 -19.35 -3.50
CA PHE A 252 0.29 -18.22 -4.31
C PHE A 252 -0.35 -18.22 -5.70
N ALA A 253 -0.84 -17.06 -6.12
CA ALA A 253 -1.30 -16.84 -7.49
C ALA A 253 -0.42 -15.81 -8.20
N PHE A 254 -0.34 -15.93 -9.51
CA PHE A 254 0.47 -15.06 -10.37
C PHE A 254 -0.42 -14.47 -11.45
N TYR A 255 -0.22 -13.20 -11.77
CA TYR A 255 -0.97 -12.47 -12.80
C TYR A 255 0.00 -11.76 -13.73
N ASP A 256 -0.23 -11.87 -15.03
CA ASP A 256 0.58 -11.19 -16.04
C ASP A 256 0.26 -9.69 -16.05
N LEU A 257 1.30 -8.87 -16.02
CA LEU A 257 1.21 -7.42 -16.11
C LEU A 257 1.71 -6.88 -17.47
N ASP A 258 2.02 -7.76 -18.43
CA ASP A 258 2.69 -7.52 -19.72
C ASP A 258 4.14 -6.98 -19.59
N SER A 259 4.41 -6.28 -18.49
CA SER A 259 5.65 -5.60 -18.11
C SER A 259 6.35 -6.27 -16.93
N GLY A 260 5.80 -7.39 -16.44
CA GLY A 260 6.25 -8.09 -15.25
C GLY A 260 5.16 -9.02 -14.70
N VAL A 261 5.17 -9.24 -13.39
CA VAL A 261 4.23 -10.15 -12.72
C VAL A 261 3.70 -9.55 -11.42
N ALA A 262 2.42 -9.76 -11.14
CA ALA A 262 1.84 -9.60 -9.81
C ALA A 262 1.71 -10.96 -9.13
N ILE A 263 2.06 -11.00 -7.85
CA ILE A 263 2.07 -12.17 -6.99
C ILE A 263 1.07 -11.92 -5.87
N GLN A 264 0.15 -12.85 -5.66
CA GLN A 264 -0.73 -12.89 -4.52
C GLN A 264 -0.25 -13.94 -3.53
N ALA A 265 -0.14 -13.56 -2.26
CA ALA A 265 0.24 -14.42 -1.15
C ALA A 265 -0.96 -14.66 -0.22
N GLY A 266 -1.65 -15.78 -0.43
CA GLY A 266 -2.84 -16.18 0.33
C GLY A 266 -4.16 -15.55 -0.14
N PRO A 267 -5.31 -16.05 0.37
CA PRO A 267 -6.63 -15.65 -0.10
C PRO A 267 -7.09 -14.28 0.44
N ARG A 268 -6.39 -13.73 1.44
CA ARG A 268 -6.72 -12.47 2.10
C ARG A 268 -5.45 -11.80 2.63
N PRO A 269 -5.45 -10.48 2.87
CA PRO A 269 -4.33 -9.83 3.52
C PRO A 269 -4.14 -10.34 4.95
N GLU A 270 -2.88 -10.52 5.36
CA GLU A 270 -2.51 -10.94 6.71
C GLU A 270 -2.00 -9.75 7.51
N SER A 271 -2.58 -9.53 8.70
CA SER A 271 -2.17 -8.43 9.58
C SER A 271 -0.89 -8.74 10.35
N GLY A 272 -0.57 -10.03 10.54
CA GLY A 272 0.51 -10.47 11.41
C GLY A 272 0.27 -10.13 12.88
N ALA A 273 -0.98 -9.88 13.27
CA ALA A 273 -1.35 -9.68 14.68
C ALA A 273 -1.09 -10.94 15.50
N SER A 274 -0.74 -10.75 16.77
CA SER A 274 -0.75 -11.85 17.73
C SER A 274 -2.18 -12.28 18.05
N VAL A 275 -2.38 -13.55 18.39
CA VAL A 275 -3.67 -14.06 18.92
C VAL A 275 -3.91 -13.59 20.35
N ASP A 276 -2.84 -13.31 21.09
CA ASP A 276 -2.89 -12.71 22.42
C ASP A 276 -2.79 -11.20 22.30
N GLU A 277 -3.68 -10.44 22.96
CA GLU A 277 -3.73 -8.97 22.85
C GLU A 277 -2.38 -8.28 23.19
N LYS A 278 -1.59 -8.89 24.08
CA LYS A 278 -0.26 -8.43 24.50
C LYS A 278 0.89 -9.28 23.95
N GLY A 279 0.58 -10.23 23.07
CA GLY A 279 1.56 -11.13 22.48
C GLY A 279 2.40 -10.44 21.40
N THR A 280 3.52 -11.05 21.05
CA THR A 280 4.38 -10.58 19.95
C THR A 280 3.68 -10.82 18.60
N PRO A 281 3.77 -9.86 17.65
CA PRO A 281 3.28 -10.07 16.29
C PRO A 281 3.87 -11.33 15.66
N VAL A 282 3.06 -12.02 14.87
CA VAL A 282 3.45 -13.25 14.17
C VAL A 282 3.89 -12.87 12.77
N LEU A 283 4.99 -13.43 12.27
CA LEU A 283 5.39 -13.26 10.87
C LEU A 283 4.54 -14.19 9.98
N PRO A 284 3.73 -13.67 9.05
CA PRO A 284 2.97 -14.50 8.10
C PRO A 284 3.91 -15.39 7.27
N ALA A 285 3.66 -16.70 7.26
CA ALA A 285 4.58 -17.65 6.62
C ALA A 285 4.68 -17.44 5.11
N ASN A 286 3.57 -17.13 4.46
CA ASN A 286 3.52 -16.73 3.06
C ASN A 286 4.34 -15.46 2.77
N TYR A 287 4.35 -14.47 3.67
CA TYR A 287 5.17 -13.26 3.49
C TYR A 287 6.65 -13.52 3.73
N VAL A 288 7.01 -14.38 4.68
CA VAL A 288 8.42 -14.78 4.90
C VAL A 288 8.99 -15.47 3.66
N ILE A 289 8.26 -16.40 3.06
CA ILE A 289 8.73 -17.12 1.85
C ILE A 289 8.75 -16.19 0.64
N ALA A 290 7.73 -15.36 0.42
CA ALA A 290 7.72 -14.38 -0.66
C ALA A 290 8.89 -13.39 -0.52
N ASN A 291 9.16 -12.92 0.69
CA ASN A 291 10.27 -12.03 1.00
C ASN A 291 11.61 -12.70 0.69
N HIS A 292 11.78 -13.98 1.04
CA HIS A 292 12.98 -14.73 0.71
C HIS A 292 13.17 -14.85 -0.80
N ALA A 293 12.11 -15.19 -1.55
CA ALA A 293 12.16 -15.32 -3.00
C ALA A 293 12.46 -14.01 -3.75
N LEU A 294 12.09 -12.86 -3.17
CA LEU A 294 12.27 -11.53 -3.76
C LEU A 294 13.38 -10.69 -3.11
N LYS A 295 14.20 -11.31 -2.26
CA LYS A 295 15.20 -10.60 -1.43
C LYS A 295 16.19 -9.79 -2.27
N ASP A 296 16.63 -10.33 -3.41
CA ASP A 296 17.69 -9.74 -4.25
C ASP A 296 17.24 -8.48 -5.01
N VAL A 297 15.93 -8.25 -5.12
CA VAL A 297 15.36 -7.05 -5.75
C VAL A 297 14.86 -6.02 -4.74
N ARG A 298 14.89 -6.37 -3.44
CA ARG A 298 14.51 -5.46 -2.37
C ARG A 298 15.52 -4.32 -2.23
N VAL A 299 15.03 -3.13 -1.87
CA VAL A 299 15.87 -1.97 -1.56
C VAL A 299 16.67 -2.22 -0.27
N ASP A 300 17.93 -1.77 -0.25
CA ASP A 300 18.79 -1.95 0.93
C ASP A 300 18.42 -1.00 2.07
N SER A 301 18.08 0.24 1.73
CA SER A 301 17.68 1.29 2.67
C SER A 301 16.79 2.34 2.00
N LEU A 302 15.88 2.93 2.79
CA LEU A 302 15.06 4.08 2.42
C LEU A 302 15.38 5.32 3.26
N TRP A 303 16.59 5.34 3.86
CA TRP A 303 17.03 6.35 4.81
C TRP A 303 16.13 6.45 6.07
N GLN A 304 14.96 7.06 6.04
CA GLN A 304 14.01 7.00 7.14
C GLN A 304 12.62 6.71 6.61
N LEU A 305 11.86 5.84 7.29
CA LEU A 305 10.49 5.51 6.87
C LEU A 305 9.47 6.54 7.36
N GLN A 306 9.79 7.26 8.43
CA GLN A 306 8.88 8.19 9.08
C GLN A 306 9.58 9.50 9.42
N ILE A 307 8.86 10.60 9.22
CA ILE A 307 9.22 11.94 9.67
C ILE A 307 8.20 12.34 10.73
N GLY A 308 8.67 12.58 11.95
CA GLY A 308 7.83 13.00 13.06
C GLY A 308 7.96 14.48 13.39
N LEU A 309 7.13 14.92 14.32
CA LEU A 309 7.15 16.30 14.81
C LEU A 309 8.53 16.64 15.41
N GLY A 310 9.03 17.86 15.14
CA GLY A 310 10.27 18.34 15.72
C GLY A 310 10.25 18.29 17.26
N GLY A 311 11.27 17.64 17.85
CA GLY A 311 11.38 17.52 19.32
C GLY A 311 10.54 16.39 19.95
N THR A 312 9.80 15.61 19.15
CA THR A 312 9.06 14.46 19.66
C THR A 312 9.97 13.45 20.37
N GLN A 313 9.48 12.93 21.50
CA GLN A 313 10.08 11.81 22.22
C GLN A 313 9.41 10.48 21.86
N ALA A 314 8.35 10.51 21.05
CA ALA A 314 7.62 9.31 20.67
C ALA A 314 8.50 8.42 19.75
N PRO A 315 8.38 7.08 19.87
CA PRO A 315 9.10 6.16 19.01
C PRO A 315 8.67 6.28 17.53
N LEU A 316 9.66 6.23 16.63
CA LEU A 316 9.50 6.38 15.19
C LEU A 316 10.60 5.62 14.42
N TYR A 317 10.35 5.30 13.16
CA TYR A 317 11.37 4.81 12.22
C TYR A 317 12.17 5.96 11.56
N LYS A 318 12.68 6.89 12.39
CA LYS A 318 13.36 8.14 12.00
C LYS A 318 14.86 8.00 11.69
N SER A 319 15.35 6.79 11.45
CA SER A 319 16.78 6.54 11.17
C SER A 319 16.98 5.39 10.20
N PRO A 320 18.11 5.36 9.45
CA PRO A 320 18.46 4.25 8.55
C PRO A 320 18.39 2.90 9.24
N ALA A 321 19.05 2.75 10.39
CA ALA A 321 19.04 1.49 11.11
C ALA A 321 17.62 1.03 11.51
N ALA A 322 16.71 1.94 11.84
CA ALA A 322 15.33 1.59 12.18
C ALA A 322 14.53 1.18 10.94
N GLY A 323 14.63 1.94 9.85
CA GLY A 323 13.99 1.61 8.57
C GLY A 323 14.50 0.29 7.99
N ASP A 324 15.80 0.08 8.01
CA ASP A 324 16.48 -1.11 7.50
C ASP A 324 16.05 -2.38 8.23
N ARG A 325 15.83 -2.30 9.56
CA ARG A 325 15.25 -3.40 10.35
C ARG A 325 13.82 -3.70 9.92
N TRP A 326 13.01 -2.68 9.64
CA TRP A 326 11.64 -2.89 9.18
C TRP A 326 11.59 -3.50 7.77
N LEU A 327 12.47 -3.05 6.86
CA LEU A 327 12.60 -3.62 5.51
C LEU A 327 12.98 -5.11 5.56
N ARG A 328 13.78 -5.51 6.56
CA ARG A 328 14.26 -6.88 6.78
C ARG A 328 13.42 -7.67 7.80
N ARG A 329 12.24 -7.18 8.19
CA ARG A 329 11.42 -7.81 9.26
C ARG A 329 11.01 -9.27 8.98
N TYR A 330 11.03 -9.68 7.71
CA TYR A 330 10.73 -11.04 7.26
C TYR A 330 11.98 -11.86 6.96
N ASP A 331 13.18 -11.32 7.17
CA ASP A 331 14.41 -12.08 6.99
C ASP A 331 14.56 -13.07 8.14
N VAL A 332 14.56 -14.34 7.80
CA VAL A 332 14.77 -15.44 8.74
C VAL A 332 16.02 -16.24 8.32
N PRO A 333 16.74 -16.84 9.28
CA PRO A 333 17.81 -17.79 8.99
C PRO A 333 17.33 -18.96 8.10
N SER A 334 18.23 -19.54 7.29
CA SER A 334 17.88 -20.60 6.33
C SER A 334 17.33 -21.87 6.98
N ASP A 335 17.76 -22.18 8.20
CA ASP A 335 17.24 -23.29 9.01
C ASP A 335 15.79 -23.04 9.47
N GLN A 336 15.43 -21.78 9.74
CA GLN A 336 14.05 -21.39 10.06
C GLN A 336 13.16 -21.30 8.83
N LEU A 337 13.72 -21.00 7.64
CA LEU A 337 12.94 -20.92 6.40
C LEU A 337 12.18 -22.22 6.09
N LEU A 338 12.78 -23.39 6.38
CA LEU A 338 12.12 -24.68 6.19
C LEU A 338 10.87 -24.83 7.08
N ALA A 339 10.93 -24.32 8.31
CA ALA A 339 9.78 -24.31 9.21
C ALA A 339 8.65 -23.41 8.68
N TYR A 340 8.98 -22.26 8.09
CA TYR A 340 7.98 -21.40 7.44
C TYR A 340 7.41 -22.03 6.17
N LYS A 341 8.22 -22.72 5.36
CA LYS A 341 7.75 -23.51 4.22
C LYS A 341 6.75 -24.59 4.65
N ALA A 342 7.00 -25.27 5.76
CA ALA A 342 6.04 -26.22 6.34
C ALA A 342 4.79 -25.51 6.91
N ALA A 343 4.96 -24.37 7.57
CA ALA A 343 3.85 -23.60 8.17
C ALA A 343 2.83 -23.10 7.12
N VAL A 344 3.28 -22.81 5.88
CA VAL A 344 2.36 -22.45 4.78
C VAL A 344 1.34 -23.55 4.51
N LEU A 345 1.67 -24.83 4.72
CA LEU A 345 0.72 -25.93 4.51
C LEU A 345 -0.50 -25.85 5.45
N GLY A 346 -0.37 -25.14 6.58
CA GLY A 346 -1.47 -24.88 7.52
C GLY A 346 -2.27 -23.61 7.21
N LEU A 347 -1.84 -22.79 6.25
CA LEU A 347 -2.59 -21.61 5.83
C LEU A 347 -3.77 -21.99 4.92
N PRO A 348 -4.85 -21.19 4.91
CA PRO A 348 -5.94 -21.39 3.96
C PRO A 348 -5.43 -21.33 2.52
N ALA A 349 -5.73 -22.37 1.74
CA ALA A 349 -5.42 -22.41 0.32
C ALA A 349 -6.29 -21.42 -0.47
N LEU A 350 -5.80 -21.07 -1.65
CA LEU A 350 -6.52 -20.27 -2.64
C LEU A 350 -7.69 -21.08 -3.21
N THR A 351 -8.86 -20.45 -3.23
CA THR A 351 -10.07 -20.93 -3.89
C THR A 351 -10.41 -20.06 -5.09
N PRO A 352 -11.26 -20.51 -6.03
CA PRO A 352 -11.72 -19.70 -7.17
C PRO A 352 -12.33 -18.35 -6.76
N GLU A 353 -12.91 -18.24 -5.56
CA GLU A 353 -13.52 -17.01 -5.04
C GLU A 353 -12.48 -16.01 -4.48
N SER A 354 -11.24 -16.46 -4.27
CA SER A 354 -10.16 -15.67 -3.66
C SER A 354 -9.07 -15.25 -4.65
N VAL A 355 -9.23 -15.58 -5.93
CA VAL A 355 -8.27 -15.30 -7.00
C VAL A 355 -8.99 -14.70 -8.20
N LEU A 356 -8.26 -13.97 -9.04
CA LEU A 356 -8.80 -13.51 -10.31
C LEU A 356 -8.80 -14.65 -11.33
N ALA A 357 -9.71 -14.56 -12.30
CA ALA A 357 -9.89 -15.59 -13.33
C ALA A 357 -8.69 -15.73 -14.28
N ASP A 358 -7.92 -14.66 -14.47
CA ASP A 358 -6.75 -14.57 -15.36
C ASP A 358 -5.43 -15.00 -14.71
N ARG A 359 -5.48 -15.82 -13.65
CA ARG A 359 -4.25 -16.34 -13.00
C ARG A 359 -3.45 -17.26 -13.93
N LEU A 360 -2.13 -17.10 -13.92
CA LEU A 360 -1.15 -17.83 -14.77
C LEU A 360 -0.91 -19.29 -14.36
#